data_AF-A0AAW8KTW0-F1
#
_entry.id   AF-A0AAW8KTW0-F1
#
_cell.length_a   1.000
_cell.length_b   1.000
_cell.length_c   1.000
_cell.angle_alpha   90.00
_cell.angle_beta   90.00
_cell.angle_gamma   90.00
#
_symmetry.space_group_name_H-M   'P 1'
#
loop_
_entity.id
_entity.type
_entity.pdbx_description
1 polymer ?
#
loop_
_entity_poly.entity_id
_entity_poly.type
_entity_poly.pdbx_seq_one_letter_code
_entity_poly.pdbx_strand_id
1 'polypeptide(L)'
;KILAAYNGLAVTAETVKGWSRDEGREALKDHDLIYVYHNVIDARGDSVSTESETFMAVEHAIEELTELSRKILLHFNISTLLITADHGFLFQQSKLESADRSILTEKPANVLKSKKRYVIGHGLPVSKEAWKGSTQATAGTLSATDFWIPKGANRFHFVGGSRFVHGGIMPQEIVVPVLTVKQLRGEKAGQRTKRKVEVISTKSTLKMVNNIQKFDLMQTEAVSELVMPV
;
A
#
# COMPACT_ATOMS: atom_id res chain seq x y z
N LYS A 1 -9.03 9.37 19.09
CA LYS A 1 -9.78 8.59 20.10
C LYS A 1 -9.48 7.09 20.04
N ILE A 2 -9.44 6.43 18.88
CA ILE A 2 -9.12 4.99 18.79
C ILE A 2 -7.66 4.70 19.16
N LEU A 3 -6.70 5.39 18.53
CA LEU A 3 -5.27 5.16 18.79
C LEU A 3 -4.82 5.51 20.22
N ALA A 4 -5.54 6.42 20.89
CA ALA A 4 -5.22 6.81 22.26
C ALA A 4 -5.30 5.63 23.25
N ALA A 5 -6.15 4.63 22.99
CA ALA A 5 -6.23 3.40 23.78
C ALA A 5 -4.97 2.52 23.67
N TYR A 6 -4.14 2.76 22.65
CA TYR A 6 -2.91 2.04 22.35
C TYR A 6 -1.67 2.94 22.46
N ASN A 7 -1.77 4.05 23.20
CA ASN A 7 -0.72 5.06 23.29
C ASN A 7 -0.20 5.51 21.91
N GLY A 8 -1.12 5.61 20.95
CA GLY A 8 -0.80 5.78 19.55
C GLY A 8 -0.96 7.20 19.03
N LEU A 9 -0.21 7.51 17.97
CA LEU A 9 -0.15 8.79 17.30
C LEU A 9 -0.60 8.64 15.84
N ALA A 10 -1.39 9.59 15.33
CA ALA A 10 -1.66 9.71 13.90
C ALA A 10 -0.93 10.93 13.34
N VAL A 11 -0.18 10.74 12.26
CA VAL A 11 0.53 11.81 11.54
C VAL A 11 0.38 11.63 10.04
N THR A 12 0.56 12.70 9.27
CA THR A 12 0.58 12.59 7.80
C THR A 12 1.97 12.18 7.32
N ALA A 13 2.02 11.51 6.18
CA ALA A 13 3.26 11.20 5.49
C ALA A 13 4.09 12.46 5.22
N GLU A 14 3.43 13.58 4.90
CA GLU A 14 4.08 14.86 4.66
C GLU A 14 4.81 15.40 5.90
N THR A 15 4.17 15.35 7.05
CA THR A 15 4.80 15.74 8.32
C THR A 15 6.02 14.87 8.63
N VAL A 16 5.90 13.55 8.45
CA VAL A 16 7.02 12.61 8.68
C VAL A 16 8.18 12.84 7.70
N LYS A 17 7.87 13.17 6.45
CA LYS A 17 8.87 13.58 5.45
C LYS A 17 9.57 14.88 5.84
N GLY A 18 8.87 15.82 6.45
CA GLY A 18 9.44 17.10 6.89
C GLY A 18 10.42 16.99 8.07
N TRP A 19 10.27 15.97 8.93
CA TRP A 19 11.12 15.85 10.12
C TRP A 19 12.60 15.56 9.82
N SER A 20 13.47 16.22 10.57
CA SER A 20 14.85 15.77 10.76
C SER A 20 14.89 14.48 11.59
N ARG A 21 16.08 13.87 11.69
CA ARG A 21 16.28 12.65 12.48
C ARG A 21 15.89 12.85 13.96
N ASP A 22 16.30 13.98 14.54
CA ASP A 22 16.15 14.20 15.97
C ASP A 22 14.72 14.62 16.30
N GLU A 23 14.08 15.46 15.45
CA GLU A 23 12.65 15.79 15.57
C GLU A 23 11.77 14.54 15.47
N GLY A 24 12.03 13.66 14.49
CA GLY A 24 11.24 12.45 14.34
C GLY A 24 11.44 11.46 15.48
N ARG A 25 12.64 11.36 16.06
CA ARG A 25 12.85 10.53 17.26
C ARG A 25 12.13 11.10 18.47
N GLU A 26 12.22 12.41 18.68
CA GLU A 26 11.54 13.08 19.79
C GLU A 26 10.02 12.97 19.66
N ALA A 27 9.48 13.15 18.45
CA ALA A 27 8.05 13.06 18.19
C ALA A 27 7.48 11.64 18.37
N LEU A 28 8.30 10.59 18.20
CA LEU A 28 7.83 9.20 18.20
C LEU A 28 8.21 8.40 19.47
N LYS A 29 9.11 8.90 20.33
CA LYS A 29 9.71 8.12 21.42
C LYS A 29 8.70 7.59 22.47
N ASP A 30 7.61 8.32 22.70
CA ASP A 30 6.64 8.02 23.75
C ASP A 30 5.38 7.31 23.20
N HIS A 31 5.44 6.81 21.96
CA HIS A 31 4.31 6.19 21.27
C HIS A 31 4.58 4.73 20.88
N ASP A 32 3.63 3.86 21.19
CA ASP A 32 3.73 2.43 20.89
C ASP A 32 3.20 2.08 19.49
N LEU A 33 2.27 2.90 18.97
CA LEU A 33 1.65 2.70 17.67
C LEU A 33 1.56 4.01 16.89
N ILE A 34 2.30 4.10 15.78
CA ILE A 34 2.29 5.27 14.91
C ILE A 34 1.52 4.93 13.64
N TYR A 35 0.43 5.66 13.37
CA TYR A 35 -0.32 5.60 12.12
C TYR A 35 0.11 6.76 11.21
N VAL A 36 0.68 6.42 10.04
CA VAL A 36 1.10 7.41 9.04
C VAL A 36 0.11 7.42 7.89
N TYR A 37 -0.60 8.54 7.71
CA TYR A 37 -1.61 8.71 6.67
C TYR A 37 -0.99 9.18 5.35
N HIS A 38 -1.28 8.48 4.26
CA HIS A 38 -0.83 8.78 2.89
C HIS A 38 -2.03 8.69 1.93
N ASN A 39 -2.20 9.67 1.03
CA ASN A 39 -3.44 9.83 0.25
C ASN A 39 -3.20 10.24 -1.22
N VAL A 40 -2.01 9.98 -1.77
CA VAL A 40 -1.62 10.53 -3.09
C VAL A 40 -2.54 10.05 -4.23
N ILE A 41 -2.93 8.77 -4.21
CA ILE A 41 -3.73 8.17 -5.28
C ILE A 41 -5.13 8.79 -5.29
N ASP A 42 -5.87 8.73 -4.18
CA ASP A 42 -7.23 9.25 -4.11
C ASP A 42 -7.29 10.76 -4.35
N ALA A 43 -6.34 11.52 -3.81
CA ALA A 43 -6.27 12.97 -4.02
C ALA A 43 -6.19 13.37 -5.50
N ARG A 44 -5.55 12.54 -6.34
CA ARG A 44 -5.48 12.75 -7.80
C ARG A 44 -6.62 12.03 -8.54
N GLY A 45 -6.99 10.84 -8.11
CA GLY A 45 -7.99 9.99 -8.75
C GLY A 45 -9.41 10.53 -8.63
N ASP A 46 -9.80 11.10 -7.49
CA ASP A 46 -11.20 11.49 -7.25
C ASP A 46 -11.65 12.73 -8.02
N SER A 47 -10.70 13.59 -8.44
CA SER A 47 -11.02 14.80 -9.19
C SER A 47 -11.13 14.53 -10.68
N VAL A 48 -12.19 15.03 -11.30
CA VAL A 48 -12.44 14.93 -12.75
C VAL A 48 -11.28 15.50 -13.57
N SER A 49 -10.61 16.54 -13.08
CA SER A 49 -9.52 17.21 -13.81
C SER A 49 -8.22 16.41 -13.80
N THR A 50 -8.04 15.49 -12.84
CA THR A 50 -6.78 14.76 -12.63
C THR A 50 -6.96 13.24 -12.65
N GLU A 51 -8.19 12.71 -12.76
CA GLU A 51 -8.45 11.27 -12.71
C GLU A 51 -7.66 10.49 -13.79
N SER A 52 -7.37 11.11 -14.94
CA SER A 52 -6.54 10.49 -15.99
C SER A 52 -5.09 10.26 -15.59
N GLU A 53 -4.60 10.93 -14.55
CA GLU A 53 -3.23 10.81 -14.02
C GLU A 53 -3.12 9.69 -12.98
N THR A 54 -4.18 8.90 -12.73
CA THR A 54 -4.21 7.86 -11.70
C THR A 54 -2.99 6.93 -11.76
N PHE A 55 -2.58 6.48 -12.95
CA PHE A 55 -1.40 5.60 -13.08
C PHE A 55 -0.10 6.28 -12.63
N MET A 56 0.10 7.56 -13.01
CA MET A 56 1.23 8.35 -12.53
C MET A 56 1.14 8.59 -11.01
N ALA A 57 -0.07 8.74 -10.48
CA ALA A 57 -0.30 8.86 -9.04
C ALA A 57 0.11 7.57 -8.29
N VAL A 58 -0.14 6.40 -8.87
CA VAL A 58 0.28 5.10 -8.32
C VAL A 58 1.80 4.98 -8.31
N GLU A 59 2.48 5.28 -9.41
CA GLU A 59 3.95 5.25 -9.48
C GLU A 59 4.56 6.18 -8.43
N HIS A 60 4.07 7.42 -8.37
CA HIS A 60 4.51 8.39 -7.38
C HIS A 60 4.25 7.93 -5.95
N ALA A 61 3.10 7.32 -5.67
CA ALA A 61 2.80 6.77 -4.35
C ALA A 61 3.77 5.66 -3.94
N ILE A 62 4.16 4.78 -4.89
CA ILE A 62 5.14 3.71 -4.63
C ILE A 62 6.52 4.30 -4.30
N GLU A 63 6.97 5.30 -5.06
CA GLU A 63 8.24 5.99 -4.81
C GLU A 63 8.24 6.66 -3.43
N GLU A 64 7.20 7.45 -3.13
CA GLU A 64 7.09 8.14 -1.84
C GLU A 64 7.02 7.16 -0.67
N LEU A 65 6.24 6.08 -0.78
CA LEU A 65 6.17 5.06 0.26
C LEU A 65 7.51 4.36 0.45
N THR A 66 8.26 4.14 -0.62
CA THR A 66 9.60 3.54 -0.57
C THR A 66 10.58 4.44 0.18
N GLU A 67 10.62 5.73 -0.14
CA GLU A 67 11.47 6.72 0.52
C GLU A 67 11.09 6.91 1.99
N LEU A 68 9.79 7.05 2.26
CA LEU A 68 9.25 7.19 3.60
C LEU A 68 9.57 5.97 4.46
N SER A 69 9.42 4.76 3.90
CA SER A 69 9.77 3.51 4.60
C SER A 69 11.25 3.47 4.97
N ARG A 70 12.15 3.84 4.04
CA ARG A 70 13.59 3.90 4.31
C ARG A 70 13.89 4.92 5.41
N LYS A 71 13.32 6.13 5.31
CA LYS A 71 13.50 7.19 6.30
C LYS A 71 13.08 6.73 7.69
N ILE A 72 11.88 6.18 7.83
CA ILE A 72 11.35 5.69 9.11
C ILE A 72 12.27 4.63 9.72
N LEU A 73 12.64 3.60 8.95
CA LEU A 73 13.44 2.47 9.44
C LEU A 73 14.89 2.87 9.77
N LEU A 74 15.47 3.82 9.02
CA LEU A 74 16.87 4.23 9.20
C LEU A 74 17.05 5.35 10.24
N HIS A 75 16.04 6.21 10.44
CA HIS A 75 16.21 7.43 11.24
C HIS A 75 15.42 7.42 12.55
N PHE A 76 14.24 6.80 12.59
CA PHE A 76 13.30 6.99 13.71
C PHE A 76 13.25 5.82 14.71
N ASN A 77 14.30 5.00 14.77
CA ASN A 77 14.41 3.84 15.68
C ASN A 77 13.26 2.82 15.56
N ILE A 78 12.55 2.81 14.43
CA ILE A 78 11.50 1.83 14.13
C ILE A 78 12.11 0.61 13.44
N SER A 79 11.77 -0.59 13.92
CA SER A 79 12.27 -1.86 13.35
C SER A 79 11.25 -2.60 12.50
N THR A 80 9.97 -2.23 12.58
CA THR A 80 8.88 -2.89 11.86
C THR A 80 7.89 -1.85 11.38
N LEU A 81 7.59 -1.90 10.09
CA LEU A 81 6.60 -1.07 9.42
C LEU A 81 5.55 -1.98 8.79
N LEU A 82 4.27 -1.64 9.00
CA LEU A 82 3.15 -2.25 8.31
C LEU A 82 2.62 -1.25 7.28
N ILE A 83 2.50 -1.68 6.04
CA ILE A 83 1.95 -0.86 4.95
C ILE A 83 0.70 -1.56 4.43
N THR A 84 -0.41 -0.84 4.40
CA THR A 84 -1.69 -1.36 3.91
C THR A 84 -2.53 -0.23 3.33
N ALA A 85 -3.70 -0.56 2.81
CA ALA A 85 -4.70 0.37 2.33
C ALA A 85 -6.05 0.05 2.98
N ASP A 86 -6.90 1.05 3.11
CA ASP A 86 -8.30 0.89 3.52
C ASP A 86 -9.17 0.29 2.40
N HIS A 87 -8.85 0.64 1.15
CA HIS A 87 -9.42 0.03 -0.04
C HIS A 87 -8.47 0.12 -1.23
N GLY A 88 -8.73 -0.69 -2.25
CA GLY A 88 -8.22 -0.43 -3.60
C GLY A 88 -9.21 0.39 -4.43
N PHE A 89 -9.02 0.40 -5.74
CA PHE A 89 -9.81 1.19 -6.67
C PHE A 89 -9.96 0.48 -8.02
N LEU A 90 -10.90 0.97 -8.82
CA LEU A 90 -11.04 0.64 -10.23
C LEU A 90 -10.71 1.87 -11.06
N PHE A 91 -9.90 1.67 -12.10
CA PHE A 91 -9.61 2.69 -13.09
C PHE A 91 -9.97 2.21 -14.50
N GLN A 92 -10.58 3.08 -15.30
CA GLN A 92 -10.93 2.79 -16.70
C GLN A 92 -10.49 3.93 -17.61
N GLN A 93 -9.65 3.60 -18.61
CA GLN A 93 -9.18 4.59 -19.58
C GLN A 93 -10.29 5.06 -20.53
N SER A 94 -11.11 4.10 -20.98
CA SER A 94 -12.21 4.35 -21.90
C SER A 94 -13.33 5.15 -21.23
N LYS A 95 -14.08 5.91 -22.04
CA LYS A 95 -15.31 6.55 -21.59
C LYS A 95 -16.30 5.48 -21.15
N LEU A 96 -17.08 5.79 -20.12
CA LEU A 96 -18.16 4.93 -19.68
C LEU A 96 -19.35 5.04 -20.62
N GLU A 97 -19.98 3.90 -20.87
CA GLU A 97 -21.19 3.79 -21.68
C GLU A 97 -22.42 3.61 -20.78
N SER A 98 -23.61 3.68 -21.37
CA SER A 98 -24.86 3.45 -20.64
C SER A 98 -24.92 2.06 -20.01
N ALA A 99 -24.27 1.06 -20.62
CA ALA A 99 -24.16 -0.30 -20.10
C ALA A 99 -23.39 -0.39 -18.78
N ASP A 100 -22.48 0.56 -18.51
CA ASP A 100 -21.72 0.64 -17.25
C ASP A 100 -22.57 1.25 -16.10
N ARG A 101 -23.83 1.60 -16.38
CA ARG A 101 -24.74 2.21 -15.41
C ARG A 101 -25.74 1.20 -14.86
N SER A 102 -25.73 1.06 -13.53
CA SER A 102 -26.82 0.37 -12.81
C SER A 102 -27.94 1.38 -12.55
N ILE A 103 -29.02 1.32 -13.34
CA ILE A 103 -30.16 2.21 -13.19
C ILE A 103 -30.99 1.74 -11.99
N LEU A 104 -30.97 2.53 -10.91
CA LEU A 104 -31.89 2.32 -9.79
C LEU A 104 -33.28 2.81 -10.23
N THR A 105 -34.20 1.89 -10.49
CA THR A 105 -35.59 2.17 -10.88
C THR A 105 -36.36 2.89 -9.77
N GLU A 106 -36.00 2.68 -8.51
CA GLU A 106 -36.58 3.36 -7.36
C GLU A 106 -35.49 4.09 -6.57
N LYS A 107 -35.74 5.37 -6.26
CA LYS A 107 -34.92 6.10 -5.28
C LYS A 107 -35.41 5.74 -3.89
N PRO A 108 -34.60 5.11 -3.03
CA PRO A 108 -35.02 4.80 -1.67
C PRO A 108 -35.30 6.09 -0.92
N ALA A 109 -36.38 6.13 -0.13
CA ALA A 109 -36.76 7.32 0.63
C ALA A 109 -35.74 7.65 1.75
N ASN A 110 -35.08 6.64 2.32
CA ASN A 110 -34.23 6.76 3.51
C ASN A 110 -32.73 6.58 3.17
N VAL A 111 -32.25 7.24 2.11
CA VAL A 111 -30.81 7.23 1.76
C VAL A 111 -30.06 8.19 2.67
N LEU A 112 -29.02 7.68 3.34
CA LEU A 112 -28.09 8.48 4.14
C LEU A 112 -26.94 9.02 3.29
N LYS A 113 -26.40 8.19 2.39
CA LYS A 113 -25.27 8.56 1.54
C LYS A 113 -25.36 7.83 0.21
N SER A 114 -25.16 8.57 -0.88
CA SER A 114 -25.11 8.02 -2.23
C SER A 114 -23.80 8.41 -2.90
N LYS A 115 -23.08 7.42 -3.43
CA LYS A 115 -21.85 7.56 -4.19
C LYS A 115 -21.95 6.73 -5.47
N LYS A 116 -20.93 6.81 -6.33
CA LYS A 116 -20.90 6.13 -7.62
C LYS A 116 -21.00 4.59 -7.47
N ARG A 117 -20.35 4.04 -6.44
CA ARG A 117 -20.21 2.58 -6.20
C ARG A 117 -20.98 2.05 -5.00
N TYR A 118 -21.65 2.91 -4.24
CA TYR A 118 -22.49 2.45 -3.13
C TYR A 118 -23.60 3.43 -2.81
N VAL A 119 -24.66 2.90 -2.21
CA VAL A 119 -25.69 3.68 -1.50
C VAL A 119 -25.83 3.09 -0.12
N ILE A 120 -25.91 3.93 0.91
CA ILE A 120 -26.12 3.54 2.30
C ILE A 120 -27.42 4.18 2.76
N GLY A 121 -28.29 3.42 3.43
CA GLY A 121 -29.61 3.89 3.87
C GLY A 121 -30.33 2.90 4.76
N HIS A 122 -31.51 3.27 5.24
CA HIS A 122 -32.35 2.39 6.06
C HIS A 122 -33.45 1.74 5.23
N GLY A 123 -33.66 0.43 5.42
CA GLY A 123 -34.74 -0.30 4.76
C GLY A 123 -34.64 -0.25 3.23
N LEU A 124 -33.41 -0.36 2.69
CA LEU A 124 -33.21 -0.33 1.24
C LEU A 124 -33.93 -1.56 0.62
N PRO A 125 -34.75 -1.39 -0.44
CA PRO A 125 -35.45 -2.53 -1.03
C PRO A 125 -34.48 -3.53 -1.69
N VAL A 126 -34.95 -4.71 -2.03
CA VAL A 126 -34.16 -5.64 -2.85
C VAL A 126 -34.22 -5.16 -4.30
N SER A 127 -33.07 -5.05 -4.96
CA SER A 127 -32.96 -4.61 -6.36
C SER A 127 -32.27 -5.68 -7.21
N LYS A 128 -32.69 -5.82 -8.47
CA LYS A 128 -31.99 -6.69 -9.44
C LYS A 128 -30.67 -6.09 -9.92
N GLU A 129 -30.52 -4.77 -9.83
CA GLU A 129 -29.38 -3.99 -10.35
C GLU A 129 -28.24 -3.81 -9.33
N ALA A 130 -28.50 -4.17 -8.07
CA ALA A 130 -27.57 -3.98 -6.96
C ALA A 130 -27.54 -5.20 -6.04
N TRP A 131 -26.38 -5.47 -5.47
CA TRP A 131 -26.27 -6.29 -4.27
C TRP A 131 -26.74 -5.49 -3.08
N LYS A 132 -27.60 -6.10 -2.24
CA LYS A 132 -27.99 -5.56 -0.93
C LYS A 132 -27.23 -6.28 0.17
N GLY A 133 -26.77 -5.54 1.17
CA GLY A 133 -26.26 -6.10 2.41
C GLY A 133 -26.55 -5.19 3.61
N SER A 134 -26.19 -5.67 4.80
CA SER A 134 -26.33 -4.93 6.06
C SER A 134 -24.96 -4.54 6.59
N THR A 135 -24.79 -3.27 6.94
CA THR A 135 -23.56 -2.79 7.58
C THR A 135 -23.35 -3.37 8.98
N GLN A 136 -24.43 -3.79 9.66
CA GLN A 136 -24.32 -4.47 10.94
C GLN A 136 -23.70 -5.86 10.77
N ALA A 137 -24.08 -6.58 9.70
CA ALA A 137 -23.56 -7.90 9.41
C ALA A 137 -22.10 -7.88 8.89
N THR A 138 -21.70 -6.83 8.16
CA THR A 138 -20.37 -6.75 7.54
C THR A 138 -19.36 -5.94 8.34
N ALA A 139 -19.77 -4.81 8.91
CA ALA A 139 -18.90 -3.85 9.59
C ALA A 139 -19.21 -3.70 11.09
N GLY A 140 -20.17 -4.46 11.63
CA GLY A 140 -20.51 -4.44 13.05
C GLY A 140 -21.10 -3.10 13.53
N THR A 141 -21.73 -2.34 12.64
CA THR A 141 -22.35 -1.05 13.01
C THR A 141 -23.50 -1.26 14.01
N LEU A 142 -23.65 -0.32 14.95
CA LEU A 142 -24.75 -0.35 15.93
C LEU A 142 -26.11 -0.01 15.28
N SER A 143 -26.07 0.77 14.21
CA SER A 143 -27.25 1.20 13.47
C SER A 143 -27.65 0.13 12.44
N ALA A 144 -28.94 -0.19 12.37
CA ALA A 144 -29.51 -1.09 11.38
C ALA A 144 -29.56 -0.40 10.00
N THR A 145 -28.39 -0.23 9.39
CA THR A 145 -28.20 0.44 8.11
C THR A 145 -27.86 -0.58 7.02
N ASP A 146 -28.57 -0.51 5.91
CA ASP A 146 -28.36 -1.30 4.71
C ASP A 146 -27.40 -0.59 3.74
N PHE A 147 -26.82 -1.37 2.83
CA PHE A 147 -26.10 -0.84 1.68
C PHE A 147 -26.53 -1.50 0.38
N TRP A 148 -26.43 -0.74 -0.71
CA TRP A 148 -26.47 -1.22 -2.09
C TRP A 148 -25.13 -1.02 -2.76
N ILE A 149 -24.71 -2.00 -3.55
CA ILE A 149 -23.48 -1.95 -4.35
C ILE A 149 -23.82 -2.45 -5.76
N PRO A 150 -23.43 -1.74 -6.83
CA PRO A 150 -23.75 -2.16 -8.19
C PRO A 150 -23.04 -3.48 -8.52
N LYS A 151 -23.63 -4.26 -9.42
CA LYS A 151 -23.02 -5.52 -9.86
C LYS A 151 -21.79 -5.24 -10.73
N GLY A 152 -20.72 -6.00 -10.51
CA GLY A 152 -19.48 -5.88 -11.30
C GLY A 152 -18.81 -4.51 -11.19
N ALA A 153 -18.33 -4.00 -12.32
CA ALA A 153 -17.67 -2.69 -12.43
C ALA A 153 -18.65 -1.51 -12.63
N ASN A 154 -19.96 -1.77 -12.57
CA ASN A 154 -20.99 -0.77 -12.87
C ASN A 154 -21.08 0.33 -11.81
N ARG A 155 -21.75 1.45 -12.12
CA ARG A 155 -21.91 2.59 -11.23
C ARG A 155 -23.38 3.02 -11.19
N PHE A 156 -23.90 3.47 -10.05
CA PHE A 156 -25.30 3.90 -9.96
C PHE A 156 -25.57 5.22 -10.71
N HIS A 157 -24.66 6.18 -10.53
CA HIS A 157 -24.75 7.50 -11.13
C HIS A 157 -23.35 7.97 -11.50
N PHE A 158 -23.19 8.51 -12.70
CA PHE A 158 -21.99 9.23 -13.11
C PHE A 158 -22.40 10.42 -13.97
N VAL A 159 -22.00 11.61 -13.55
CA VAL A 159 -22.04 12.86 -14.33
C VAL A 159 -20.65 13.47 -14.18
N GLY A 160 -19.91 13.62 -15.29
CA GLY A 160 -18.49 13.99 -15.25
C GLY A 160 -17.55 12.81 -14.97
N GLY A 161 -16.37 13.12 -14.39
CA GLY A 161 -15.29 12.15 -14.18
C GLY A 161 -15.76 10.91 -13.43
N SER A 162 -15.42 9.75 -13.97
CA SER A 162 -15.94 8.45 -13.54
C SER A 162 -14.98 7.31 -13.85
N ARG A 163 -13.76 7.66 -14.27
CA ARG A 163 -12.73 6.73 -14.67
C ARG A 163 -12.08 6.11 -13.46
N PHE A 164 -11.87 6.89 -12.40
CA PHE A 164 -11.47 6.42 -11.08
C PHE A 164 -12.70 6.27 -10.17
N VAL A 165 -12.86 5.09 -9.56
CA VAL A 165 -13.91 4.82 -8.57
C VAL A 165 -13.45 3.81 -7.54
N HIS A 166 -13.98 3.92 -6.32
CA HIS A 166 -13.80 2.96 -5.24
C HIS A 166 -15.09 2.87 -4.39
N GLY A 167 -15.13 1.94 -3.43
CA GLY A 167 -16.24 1.75 -2.50
C GLY A 167 -17.27 0.68 -2.91
N GLY A 168 -16.95 -0.15 -3.90
CA GLY A 168 -17.68 -1.37 -4.23
C GLY A 168 -17.17 -2.61 -3.51
N ILE A 169 -17.54 -3.79 -4.03
CA ILE A 169 -17.11 -5.11 -3.52
C ILE A 169 -16.25 -5.89 -4.52
N MET A 170 -15.72 -5.20 -5.55
CA MET A 170 -14.83 -5.89 -6.47
C MET A 170 -13.55 -6.29 -5.75
N PRO A 171 -12.95 -7.45 -6.06
CA PRO A 171 -11.72 -7.89 -5.39
C PRO A 171 -10.61 -6.83 -5.42
N GLN A 172 -10.50 -6.05 -6.49
CA GLN A 172 -9.56 -4.93 -6.61
C GLN A 172 -9.79 -3.82 -5.58
N GLU A 173 -11.00 -3.67 -5.06
CA GLU A 173 -11.37 -2.67 -4.05
C GLU A 173 -11.23 -3.22 -2.62
N ILE A 174 -11.50 -4.51 -2.40
CA ILE A 174 -11.59 -5.10 -1.03
C ILE A 174 -10.44 -6.03 -0.63
N VAL A 175 -9.70 -6.59 -1.59
CA VAL A 175 -8.53 -7.43 -1.31
C VAL A 175 -7.30 -6.54 -1.21
N VAL A 176 -7.09 -6.01 0.00
CA VAL A 176 -5.98 -5.09 0.31
C VAL A 176 -4.80 -5.86 0.93
N PRO A 177 -3.56 -5.65 0.45
CA PRO A 177 -2.39 -6.30 1.04
C PRO A 177 -2.02 -5.65 2.37
N VAL A 178 -1.41 -6.44 3.26
CA VAL A 178 -0.68 -5.94 4.43
C VAL A 178 0.78 -6.35 4.27
N LEU A 179 1.62 -5.39 3.92
CA LEU A 179 3.05 -5.59 3.75
C LEU A 179 3.75 -5.38 5.08
N THR A 180 4.57 -6.33 5.49
CA THR A 180 5.42 -6.20 6.67
C THR A 180 6.87 -5.95 6.24
N VAL A 181 7.38 -4.76 6.53
CA VAL A 181 8.76 -4.38 6.26
C VAL A 181 9.53 -4.39 7.58
N LYS A 182 10.60 -5.19 7.65
CA LYS A 182 11.45 -5.28 8.84
C LYS A 182 12.85 -4.84 8.51
N GLN A 183 13.42 -4.00 9.37
CA GLN A 183 14.85 -3.72 9.31
C GLN A 183 15.60 -4.94 9.82
N LEU A 184 16.45 -5.52 8.96
CA LEU A 184 17.33 -6.62 9.35
C LEU A 184 18.56 -6.06 10.07
N ARG A 185 18.98 -6.72 11.14
CA ARG A 185 20.18 -6.38 11.91
C ARG A 185 20.96 -7.67 12.21
N GLY A 186 22.27 -7.53 12.44
CA GLY A 186 23.16 -8.63 12.80
C GLY A 186 23.26 -9.72 11.73
N GLU A 187 23.32 -10.98 12.15
CA GLU A 187 23.48 -12.15 11.27
C GLU A 187 22.41 -12.22 10.16
N LYS A 188 21.17 -11.83 10.47
CA LYS A 188 20.07 -11.80 9.49
C LYS A 188 20.29 -10.78 8.38
N ALA A 189 20.98 -9.68 8.67
CA ALA A 189 21.41 -8.73 7.64
C ALA A 189 22.59 -9.31 6.84
N GLY A 190 23.56 -9.93 7.52
CA GLY A 190 24.71 -10.57 6.86
C GLY A 190 24.30 -11.63 5.84
N GLN A 191 23.35 -12.51 6.20
CA GLN A 191 22.84 -13.56 5.31
C GLN A 191 22.10 -13.05 4.07
N ARG A 192 21.56 -11.81 4.10
CA ARG A 192 20.81 -11.20 2.99
C ARG A 192 21.59 -10.11 2.25
N THR A 193 22.85 -9.89 2.60
CA THR A 193 23.70 -8.92 1.94
C THR A 193 24.41 -9.57 0.76
N LYS A 194 24.39 -8.91 -0.41
CA LYS A 194 25.19 -9.38 -1.55
C LYS A 194 26.66 -9.25 -1.22
N ARG A 195 27.39 -10.36 -1.31
CA ARG A 195 28.86 -10.40 -1.12
C ARG A 195 29.51 -11.20 -2.23
N LYS A 196 30.81 -11.00 -2.45
CA LYS A 196 31.57 -11.85 -3.37
C LYS A 196 31.88 -13.19 -2.69
N VAL A 197 32.02 -14.24 -3.51
CA VAL A 197 32.58 -15.52 -3.06
C VAL A 197 33.97 -15.27 -2.46
N GLU A 198 34.27 -15.95 -1.37
CA GLU A 198 35.64 -15.97 -0.87
C GLU A 198 36.51 -16.85 -1.77
N VAL A 199 37.77 -16.44 -1.90
CA VAL A 199 38.78 -17.19 -2.66
C VAL A 199 39.97 -17.47 -1.79
N ILE A 200 40.45 -18.70 -1.85
CA ILE A 200 41.68 -19.12 -1.20
C ILE A 200 42.70 -19.50 -2.27
N SER A 201 43.97 -19.22 -2.02
CA SER A 201 45.02 -19.79 -2.87
C SER A 201 45.13 -21.27 -2.59
N THR A 202 45.24 -22.07 -3.66
CA THR A 202 45.50 -23.51 -3.53
C THR A 202 46.91 -23.81 -3.03
N LYS A 203 47.82 -22.82 -3.07
CA LYS A 203 49.20 -22.94 -2.61
C LYS A 203 49.33 -22.30 -1.23
N SER A 204 49.90 -23.04 -0.29
CA SER A 204 50.13 -22.60 1.09
C SER A 204 51.17 -21.47 1.19
N THR A 205 52.01 -21.29 0.17
CA THR A 205 53.05 -20.25 0.13
C THR A 205 53.10 -19.59 -1.25
N LEU A 206 52.81 -18.29 -1.28
CA LEU A 206 52.95 -17.45 -2.47
C LEU A 206 54.39 -16.92 -2.53
N LYS A 207 55.21 -17.49 -3.41
CA LYS A 207 56.61 -17.06 -3.58
C LYS A 207 56.76 -16.27 -4.89
N MET A 208 57.17 -15.01 -4.76
CA MET A 208 57.44 -14.13 -5.90
C MET A 208 58.82 -14.46 -6.48
N VAL A 209 58.86 -15.14 -7.63
CA VAL A 209 60.12 -15.58 -8.26
C VAL A 209 60.37 -15.01 -9.66
N ASN A 210 59.34 -14.44 -10.32
CA ASN A 210 59.40 -13.87 -11.67
C ASN A 210 58.63 -12.53 -11.75
N ASN A 211 58.88 -11.75 -12.81
CA ASN A 211 58.13 -10.52 -13.13
C ASN A 211 56.66 -10.74 -13.49
N ILE A 212 56.29 -11.94 -13.95
CA ILE A 212 54.89 -12.32 -14.20
C ILE A 212 54.53 -13.47 -13.25
N GLN A 213 53.47 -13.29 -12.48
CA GLN A 213 53.02 -14.27 -11.50
C GLN A 213 51.67 -14.86 -11.89
N LYS A 214 51.57 -16.18 -11.73
CA LYS A 214 50.33 -16.93 -11.91
C LYS A 214 49.86 -17.41 -10.55
N PHE A 215 48.64 -17.05 -10.20
CA PHE A 215 47.97 -17.47 -8.97
C PHE A 215 46.83 -18.42 -9.33
N ASP A 216 46.78 -19.53 -8.60
CA ASP A 216 45.67 -20.46 -8.65
C ASP A 216 44.79 -20.17 -7.43
N LEU A 217 43.56 -19.75 -7.69
CA LEU A 217 42.56 -19.44 -6.67
C LEU A 217 41.42 -20.45 -6.76
N MET A 218 41.00 -20.97 -5.62
CA MET A 218 39.79 -21.77 -5.50
C MET A 218 38.73 -20.99 -4.74
N GLN A 219 37.53 -21.03 -5.32
CA GLN A 219 36.33 -20.52 -4.70
C GLN A 219 35.96 -21.39 -3.50
N THR A 220 35.66 -20.79 -2.35
CA THR A 220 35.38 -21.53 -1.10
C THR A 220 33.92 -21.94 -0.95
N GLU A 221 33.01 -21.32 -1.70
CA GLU A 221 31.56 -21.51 -1.59
C GLU A 221 30.88 -21.29 -2.95
N ALA A 222 29.72 -21.90 -3.22
CA ALA A 222 29.05 -21.76 -4.53
C ALA A 222 28.47 -20.36 -4.80
N VAL A 223 28.42 -19.96 -6.08
CA VAL A 223 27.72 -18.74 -6.51
C VAL A 223 26.22 -18.91 -6.33
N SER A 224 25.56 -17.84 -5.88
CA SER A 224 24.10 -17.76 -5.74
C SER A 224 23.61 -16.33 -5.99
N GLU A 225 22.30 -16.07 -5.82
CA GLU A 225 21.75 -14.72 -5.95
C GLU A 225 22.36 -13.70 -4.97
N LEU A 226 22.85 -14.17 -3.82
CA LEU A 226 23.43 -13.33 -2.77
C LEU A 226 24.96 -13.48 -2.67
N VAL A 227 25.55 -14.50 -3.28
CA VAL A 227 26.99 -14.73 -3.30
C VAL A 227 27.48 -14.63 -4.75
N MET A 228 28.04 -13.49 -5.11
CA MET A 228 28.43 -13.14 -6.47
C MET A 228 29.82 -13.64 -6.84
N PRO A 229 30.11 -13.90 -8.13
CA PRO A 229 31.46 -14.20 -8.59
C PRO A 229 32.43 -13.03 -8.30
N VAL A 230 33.73 -13.34 -8.26
CA VAL A 230 34.81 -12.37 -8.03
C VAL A 230 34.92 -11.36 -9.16
#